data_AF-A0A0D8Y9H3-F1
#
_entry.id   AF-A0A0D8Y9H3-F1
#
_cell.length_a   1.000
_cell.length_b   1.000
_cell.length_c   1.000
_cell.angle_alpha   90.00
_cell.angle_beta   90.00
_cell.angle_gamma   90.00
#
_symmetry.space_group_name_H-M   'P 1'
#
loop_
_entity.id
_entity.type
_entity.pdbx_description
1 polymer ?
#
loop_
_entity_poly.entity_id
_entity_poly.type
_entity_poly.pdbx_seq_one_letter_code
_entity_poly.pdbx_strand_id
1 'polypeptide(L)'
;MAVSEFLENLRWTSFLLIYQHDSDLVDLAPLIYDRRSSHYGGSQAAIKLRKLPNNNDNYEAFLRYVKNHLQQTNIVIHTNNISTLYTLLQEAKNLNMTEPPYSYIFTNTDLPLLEGFLSNVYGVFYSNITGLQLVKSNPIMKTTLALTLEAIWVAGMALRDLKEIKDDFQPVAILCDAKDSWIDGPIMNNAIRQLHGRNQLTGDIQFDERGERENIIYYGIGRINSQFVQEQTGFYYIQMIF
;
A
#
# COMPACT_ATOMS: atom_id res chain seq x y z
N MET A 1 -1.20 9.96 6.20
CA MET A 1 -1.14 8.60 5.64
C MET A 1 -2.44 8.35 4.87
N ALA A 2 -2.38 7.89 3.62
CA ALA A 2 -3.56 7.70 2.77
C ALA A 2 -4.63 6.81 3.40
N VAL A 3 -4.23 5.78 4.14
CA VAL A 3 -5.16 4.89 4.85
C VAL A 3 -5.96 5.65 5.93
N SER A 4 -5.38 6.65 6.61
CA SER A 4 -6.11 7.46 7.60
C SER A 4 -7.18 8.29 6.91
N GLU A 5 -6.78 9.04 5.88
CA GLU A 5 -7.67 9.89 5.08
C GLU A 5 -8.77 9.06 4.40
N PHE A 6 -8.44 7.88 3.87
CA PHE A 6 -9.41 6.93 3.33
C PHE A 6 -10.41 6.45 4.39
N LEU A 7 -9.92 6.08 5.57
CA LEU A 7 -10.78 5.69 6.68
C LEU A 7 -11.68 6.85 7.14
N GLU A 8 -11.23 8.12 7.06
CA GLU A 8 -12.00 9.29 7.55
C GLU A 8 -13.28 9.47 6.73
N ASN A 9 -13.18 9.23 5.43
CA ASN A 9 -14.31 9.24 4.52
C ASN A 9 -15.36 8.17 4.86
N LEU A 10 -14.94 7.04 5.46
CA LEU A 10 -15.84 5.94 5.83
C LEU A 10 -16.60 6.15 7.14
N ARG A 11 -16.24 7.16 7.94
CA ARG A 11 -16.91 7.53 9.22
C ARG A 11 -17.10 6.36 10.20
N TRP A 12 -16.20 5.38 10.20
CA TRP A 12 -16.25 4.25 11.13
C TRP A 12 -15.95 4.69 12.57
N THR A 13 -16.82 4.32 13.50
CA THR A 13 -16.69 4.63 14.94
C THR A 13 -15.99 3.52 15.73
N SER A 14 -15.89 2.31 15.18
CA SER A 14 -15.14 1.18 15.74
C SER A 14 -14.68 0.27 14.60
N PHE A 15 -13.46 -0.25 14.70
CA PHE A 15 -12.93 -1.26 13.78
C PHE A 15 -11.82 -2.10 14.40
N LEU A 16 -11.58 -3.26 13.80
CA LEU A 16 -10.43 -4.11 14.08
C LEU A 16 -9.32 -3.80 13.09
N LEU A 17 -8.15 -3.40 13.59
CA LEU A 17 -6.92 -3.29 12.80
C LEU A 17 -6.08 -4.56 12.98
N ILE A 18 -5.90 -5.27 11.89
CA ILE A 18 -5.13 -6.51 11.81
C ILE A 18 -3.80 -6.19 11.11
N TYR A 19 -2.68 -6.60 11.68
CA TYR A 19 -1.34 -6.42 11.10
C TYR A 19 -0.56 -7.74 11.09
N GLN A 20 0.47 -7.86 10.27
CA GLN A 20 1.22 -9.12 10.11
C GLN A 20 2.49 -9.16 10.96
N HIS A 21 3.28 -8.10 10.95
CA HIS A 21 4.58 -8.03 11.63
C HIS A 21 4.62 -6.88 12.64
N ASP A 22 5.43 -7.01 13.69
CA ASP A 22 5.55 -5.96 14.71
C ASP A 22 6.19 -4.68 14.14
N SER A 23 7.01 -4.83 13.09
CA SER A 23 7.56 -3.71 12.32
C SER A 23 6.49 -2.84 11.67
N ASP A 24 5.35 -3.42 11.28
CA ASP A 24 4.25 -2.73 10.62
C ASP A 24 3.62 -1.67 11.54
N LEU A 25 3.80 -1.79 12.86
CA LEU A 25 3.26 -0.83 13.83
C LEU A 25 3.91 0.54 13.71
N VAL A 26 5.15 0.63 13.19
CA VAL A 26 5.81 1.91 12.93
C VAL A 26 5.04 2.66 11.84
N ASP A 27 4.73 1.97 10.75
CA ASP A 27 3.96 2.54 9.65
C ASP A 27 2.52 2.84 10.11
N LEU A 28 1.91 1.98 10.92
CA LEU A 28 0.53 2.18 11.38
C LEU A 28 0.39 3.20 12.51
N ALA A 29 1.48 3.63 13.15
CA ALA A 29 1.44 4.53 14.31
C ALA A 29 0.70 5.85 14.04
N PRO A 30 0.90 6.55 12.90
CA PRO A 30 0.16 7.76 12.59
C PRO A 30 -1.35 7.53 12.50
N LEU A 31 -1.78 6.42 11.88
CA LEU A 31 -3.20 6.04 11.80
C LEU A 31 -3.80 5.80 13.20
N ILE A 32 -3.08 5.08 14.05
CA ILE A 32 -3.52 4.75 15.40
C ILE A 32 -3.61 6.01 16.27
N TYR A 33 -2.62 6.91 16.16
CA TYR A 33 -2.55 8.14 16.93
C TYR A 33 -3.62 9.14 16.52
N ASP A 34 -3.77 9.39 15.22
CA ASP A 34 -4.75 10.31 14.65
C ASP A 34 -6.15 9.95 15.12
N ARG A 35 -6.56 8.69 14.98
CA ARG A 35 -7.90 8.23 15.37
C ARG A 35 -8.22 8.19 16.85
N ARG A 36 -7.18 8.12 17.70
CA ARG A 36 -7.35 8.26 19.14
C ARG A 36 -7.43 9.72 19.58
N SER A 37 -6.94 10.64 18.74
CA SER A 37 -6.77 12.06 19.04
C SER A 37 -7.83 12.95 18.37
N SER A 38 -8.36 12.56 17.22
CA SER A 38 -9.23 13.39 16.37
C SER A 38 -10.57 12.71 16.06
N HIS A 39 -11.68 13.35 16.48
CA HIS A 39 -12.83 13.58 15.61
C HIS A 39 -13.75 14.66 16.20
N TYR A 40 -14.16 15.59 15.33
CA TYR A 40 -15.20 16.59 15.58
C TYR A 40 -16.46 15.90 16.12
N GLY A 41 -16.83 16.15 17.38
CA GLY A 41 -18.05 15.63 17.99
C GLY A 41 -17.87 14.72 19.23
N GLY A 42 -16.64 14.51 19.71
CA GLY A 42 -16.40 14.06 21.09
C GLY A 42 -16.44 12.55 21.37
N SER A 43 -16.41 11.69 20.35
CA SER A 43 -16.29 10.23 20.55
C SER A 43 -15.06 9.67 19.84
N GLN A 44 -14.11 9.12 20.60
CA GLN A 44 -12.91 8.44 20.07
C GLN A 44 -13.30 7.19 19.30
N ALA A 45 -12.70 6.96 18.12
CA ALA A 45 -12.91 5.71 17.40
C ALA A 45 -12.29 4.54 18.17
N ALA A 46 -13.07 3.49 18.44
CA ALA A 46 -12.59 2.32 19.16
C ALA A 46 -11.77 1.42 18.22
N ILE A 47 -10.44 1.52 18.28
CA ILE A 47 -9.53 0.66 17.51
C ILE A 47 -9.08 -0.51 18.36
N LYS A 48 -9.44 -1.73 17.94
CA LYS A 48 -8.86 -2.97 18.46
C LYS A 48 -7.71 -3.38 17.57
N LEU A 49 -6.51 -3.61 18.12
CA LEU A 49 -5.37 -4.10 17.36
C LEU A 49 -5.17 -5.61 17.58
N ARG A 50 -4.89 -6.35 16.51
CA ARG A 50 -4.52 -7.77 16.58
C ARG A 50 -3.46 -8.11 15.54
N LYS A 51 -2.47 -8.91 15.96
CA LYS A 51 -1.50 -9.51 15.05
C LYS A 51 -2.10 -10.76 14.42
N LEU A 52 -1.84 -10.97 13.13
CA LEU A 52 -2.15 -12.23 12.46
C LEU A 52 -1.32 -13.38 13.05
N PRO A 53 -1.88 -14.59 13.14
CA PRO A 53 -1.09 -15.79 13.42
C PRO A 53 0.00 -15.98 12.36
N ASN A 54 1.19 -16.41 12.77
CA ASN A 54 2.28 -16.69 11.81
C ASN A 54 2.01 -17.91 10.92
N ASN A 55 1.14 -18.83 11.38
CA ASN A 55 0.72 -20.00 10.61
C ASN A 55 -0.64 -19.74 9.96
N ASN A 56 -0.71 -19.87 8.63
CA ASN A 56 -1.93 -19.74 7.85
C ASN A 56 -3.03 -20.73 8.29
N ASP A 57 -2.67 -21.92 8.79
CA ASP A 57 -3.64 -22.91 9.30
C ASP A 57 -4.47 -22.38 10.48
N ASN A 58 -3.98 -21.33 11.14
CA ASN A 58 -4.64 -20.72 12.29
C ASN A 58 -5.53 -19.52 11.90
N TYR A 59 -5.64 -19.17 10.61
CA TYR A 59 -6.50 -18.06 10.18
C TYR A 59 -7.98 -18.34 10.42
N GLU A 60 -8.45 -19.56 10.21
CA GLU A 60 -9.84 -19.92 10.49
C GLU A 60 -10.15 -19.74 12.00
N ALA A 61 -9.28 -20.24 12.87
CA ALA A 61 -9.44 -20.10 14.33
C ALA A 61 -9.41 -18.62 14.76
N PHE A 62 -8.51 -17.83 14.17
CA PHE A 62 -8.41 -16.40 14.43
C PHE A 62 -9.67 -15.65 13.98
N LEU A 63 -10.17 -15.89 12.77
CA LEU A 63 -11.37 -15.27 12.25
C LEU A 63 -12.62 -15.70 13.03
N ARG A 64 -12.68 -16.96 13.48
CA ARG A 64 -13.72 -17.44 14.39
C ARG A 64 -13.70 -16.69 15.72
N TYR A 65 -12.51 -16.38 16.25
CA TYR A 65 -12.36 -15.52 17.43
C TYR A 65 -12.82 -14.08 17.16
N VAL A 66 -12.48 -13.51 16.00
CA VAL A 66 -12.96 -12.18 15.58
C VAL A 66 -14.48 -12.15 15.53
N LYS A 67 -15.11 -13.14 14.88
CA LYS A 67 -16.56 -13.25 14.73
C LYS A 67 -17.28 -13.44 16.06
N ASN A 68 -16.85 -14.42 16.86
CA ASN A 68 -17.60 -14.84 18.05
C ASN A 68 -17.30 -14.00 19.29
N HIS A 69 -16.07 -13.52 19.44
CA HIS A 69 -15.61 -12.83 20.66
C HIS A 69 -15.40 -11.33 20.46
N LEU A 70 -14.76 -10.90 19.38
CA LEU A 70 -14.55 -9.46 19.15
C LEU A 70 -15.80 -8.77 18.58
N GLN A 71 -16.61 -9.52 17.84
CA GLN A 71 -17.84 -9.08 17.16
C GLN A 71 -17.61 -7.80 16.35
N GLN A 72 -16.44 -7.72 15.68
CA GLN A 72 -16.09 -6.60 14.82
C GLN A 72 -16.46 -6.94 13.37
N THR A 73 -17.23 -6.05 12.74
CA THR A 73 -17.68 -6.19 11.35
C THR A 73 -16.88 -5.30 10.40
N ASN A 74 -16.33 -4.21 10.92
CA ASN A 74 -15.41 -3.31 10.24
C ASN A 74 -13.97 -3.77 10.49
N ILE A 75 -13.28 -4.20 9.45
CA ILE A 75 -11.98 -4.87 9.56
C ILE A 75 -10.98 -4.23 8.60
N VAL A 76 -9.88 -3.72 9.13
CA VAL A 76 -8.74 -3.20 8.37
C VAL A 76 -7.63 -4.22 8.44
N ILE A 77 -7.10 -4.64 7.29
CA ILE A 77 -6.05 -5.65 7.19
C ILE A 77 -4.82 -5.03 6.54
N HIS A 78 -3.73 -4.99 7.30
CA HIS A 78 -2.43 -4.55 6.87
C HIS A 78 -1.49 -5.74 6.67
N THR A 79 -1.07 -5.95 5.43
CA THR A 79 -0.06 -6.93 5.04
C THR A 79 0.48 -6.59 3.65
N ASN A 80 1.77 -6.77 3.45
CA ASN A 80 2.41 -6.65 2.14
C ASN A 80 2.35 -7.96 1.33
N ASN A 81 1.89 -9.06 1.94
CA ASN A 81 1.79 -10.37 1.31
C ASN A 81 0.38 -10.61 0.73
N ILE A 82 0.28 -10.59 -0.60
CA ILE A 82 -0.98 -10.84 -1.31
C ILE A 82 -1.54 -12.26 -1.08
N SER A 83 -0.68 -13.26 -0.90
CA SER A 83 -1.11 -14.63 -0.59
C SER A 83 -1.77 -14.73 0.78
N THR A 84 -1.30 -13.94 1.76
CA THR A 84 -1.96 -13.83 3.06
C THR A 84 -3.37 -13.28 2.93
N LEU A 85 -3.58 -12.24 2.10
CA LEU A 85 -4.90 -11.70 1.82
C LEU A 85 -5.84 -12.71 1.18
N TYR A 86 -5.33 -13.44 0.20
CA TYR A 86 -6.05 -14.51 -0.47
C TYR A 86 -6.54 -15.58 0.53
N THR A 87 -5.64 -16.11 1.36
CA THR A 87 -6.00 -17.14 2.36
C THR A 87 -6.97 -16.59 3.41
N LEU A 88 -6.79 -15.35 3.88
CA LEU A 88 -7.71 -14.74 4.84
C LEU A 88 -9.13 -14.58 4.27
N LEU A 89 -9.26 -14.14 3.02
CA LEU A 89 -10.57 -14.00 2.36
C LEU A 89 -11.23 -15.36 2.11
N GLN A 90 -10.45 -16.39 1.80
CA GLN A 90 -10.94 -17.75 1.68
C GLN A 90 -11.52 -18.25 3.01
N GLU A 91 -10.78 -18.11 4.12
CA GLU A 91 -11.26 -18.54 5.43
C GLU A 91 -12.42 -17.67 5.94
N ALA A 92 -12.41 -16.37 5.65
CA ALA A 92 -13.54 -15.49 5.94
C ALA A 92 -14.81 -15.97 5.23
N LYS A 93 -14.69 -16.44 3.99
CA LYS A 93 -15.82 -16.99 3.25
C LYS A 93 -16.38 -18.24 3.92
N ASN A 94 -15.52 -19.18 4.31
CA ASN A 94 -15.92 -20.42 5.01
C ASN A 94 -16.68 -20.13 6.32
N LEU A 95 -16.44 -18.96 6.92
CA LEU A 95 -17.08 -18.50 8.15
C LEU A 95 -18.25 -17.54 7.92
N ASN A 96 -18.73 -17.36 6.68
CA ASN A 96 -19.76 -16.38 6.29
C ASN A 96 -19.44 -14.95 6.73
N MET A 97 -18.16 -14.60 6.75
CA MET A 97 -17.69 -13.24 7.04
C MET A 97 -17.50 -12.40 5.77
N THR A 98 -17.92 -12.90 4.61
CA THR A 98 -17.89 -12.22 3.31
C THR A 98 -19.27 -11.77 2.85
N GLU A 99 -20.19 -11.63 3.80
CA GLU A 99 -21.57 -11.21 3.63
C GLU A 99 -21.85 -9.99 4.51
N PRO A 100 -22.95 -9.24 4.29
CA PRO A 100 -23.38 -8.23 5.24
C PRO A 100 -23.53 -8.81 6.66
N PRO A 101 -23.09 -8.11 7.71
CA PRO A 101 -22.69 -6.70 7.75
C PRO A 101 -21.17 -6.44 7.63
N TYR A 102 -20.36 -7.39 7.16
CA TYR A 102 -18.90 -7.24 7.15
C TYR A 102 -18.41 -6.25 6.10
N SER A 103 -17.35 -5.51 6.45
CA SER A 103 -16.67 -4.55 5.59
C SER A 103 -15.16 -4.61 5.81
N TYR A 104 -14.41 -4.76 4.72
CA TYR A 104 -12.96 -4.95 4.73
C TYR A 104 -12.26 -3.81 4.02
N ILE A 105 -11.16 -3.35 4.61
CA ILE A 105 -10.19 -2.45 3.99
C ILE A 105 -8.84 -3.13 3.97
N PHE A 106 -8.24 -3.23 2.79
CA PHE A 106 -6.90 -3.75 2.61
C PHE A 106 -5.93 -2.61 2.30
N THR A 107 -4.82 -2.52 3.04
CA THR A 107 -3.79 -1.50 2.76
C THR A 107 -2.83 -1.92 1.65
N ASN A 108 -2.87 -3.18 1.23
CA ASN A 108 -2.02 -3.71 0.17
C ASN A 108 -2.41 -3.13 -1.19
N THR A 109 -1.46 -2.48 -1.86
CA THR A 109 -1.68 -1.83 -3.17
C THR A 109 -1.88 -2.80 -4.33
N ASP A 110 -1.59 -4.08 -4.11
CA ASP A 110 -1.75 -5.15 -5.09
C ASP A 110 -3.11 -5.88 -4.98
N LEU A 111 -4.04 -5.39 -4.14
CA LEU A 111 -5.38 -5.97 -3.99
C LEU A 111 -6.10 -6.23 -5.33
N PRO A 112 -6.05 -5.34 -6.35
CA PRO A 112 -6.71 -5.60 -7.64
C PRO A 112 -6.22 -6.87 -8.35
N LEU A 113 -4.98 -7.31 -8.11
CA LEU A 113 -4.47 -8.55 -8.72
C LEU A 113 -5.22 -9.80 -8.23
N LEU A 114 -5.95 -9.71 -7.12
CA LEU A 114 -6.81 -10.80 -6.63
C LEU A 114 -8.14 -10.91 -7.37
N GLU A 115 -8.48 -10.00 -8.29
CA GLU A 115 -9.79 -9.97 -8.96
C GLU A 115 -10.16 -11.31 -9.60
N GLY A 116 -9.28 -11.89 -10.42
CA GLY A 116 -9.53 -13.16 -11.09
C GLY A 116 -9.77 -14.32 -10.12
N PHE A 117 -9.08 -14.28 -8.97
CA PHE A 117 -9.26 -15.27 -7.90
C PHE A 117 -10.58 -15.09 -7.16
N LEU A 118 -10.94 -13.86 -6.82
CA LEU A 118 -12.18 -13.56 -6.11
C LEU A 118 -13.42 -13.78 -6.97
N SER A 119 -13.32 -13.61 -8.30
CA SER A 119 -14.45 -13.80 -9.22
C SER A 119 -14.67 -15.26 -9.62
N ASN A 120 -13.59 -16.04 -9.81
CA ASN A 120 -13.68 -17.40 -10.37
C ASN A 120 -13.50 -18.50 -9.33
N VAL A 121 -12.66 -18.23 -8.31
CA VAL A 121 -12.27 -19.08 -7.17
C VAL A 121 -13.43 -19.62 -6.35
N TYR A 122 -14.05 -18.62 -5.73
CA TYR A 122 -14.80 -18.79 -4.50
C TYR A 122 -16.23 -18.27 -4.66
N GLY A 123 -16.64 -17.79 -5.83
CA GLY A 123 -17.96 -17.21 -6.04
C GLY A 123 -18.11 -15.82 -5.41
N VAL A 124 -19.34 -15.33 -5.33
CA VAL A 124 -19.63 -13.93 -5.02
C VAL A 124 -19.28 -13.58 -3.57
N PHE A 125 -18.67 -12.41 -3.38
CA PHE A 125 -18.48 -11.74 -2.09
C PHE A 125 -19.53 -10.63 -2.00
N TYR A 126 -20.32 -10.63 -0.93
CA TYR A 126 -21.40 -9.65 -0.72
C TYR A 126 -21.03 -8.58 0.32
N SER A 127 -19.93 -8.76 1.05
CA SER A 127 -19.33 -7.75 1.92
C SER A 127 -18.68 -6.63 1.11
N ASN A 128 -18.60 -5.43 1.69
CA ASN A 128 -17.81 -4.36 1.11
C ASN A 128 -16.32 -4.70 1.22
N ILE A 129 -15.62 -4.71 0.09
CA ILE A 129 -14.17 -4.89 0.03
C ILE A 129 -13.60 -3.66 -0.66
N THR A 130 -12.80 -2.91 0.08
CA THR A 130 -12.12 -1.72 -0.42
C THR A 130 -10.64 -1.77 -0.12
N GLY A 131 -9.87 -0.89 -0.76
CA GLY A 131 -8.44 -0.80 -0.56
C GLY A 131 -7.84 0.37 -1.30
N LEU A 132 -6.51 0.32 -1.45
CA LEU A 132 -5.74 1.31 -2.18
C LEU A 132 -5.10 0.69 -3.40
N GLN A 133 -4.91 1.48 -4.45
CA GLN A 133 -4.14 1.13 -5.63
C GLN A 133 -3.13 2.23 -5.91
N LEU A 134 -1.88 1.84 -6.18
CA LEU A 134 -0.83 2.79 -6.59
C LEU A 134 -0.59 2.74 -8.11
N VAL A 135 -0.59 1.54 -8.69
CA VAL A 135 -0.25 1.33 -10.10
C VAL A 135 -1.45 1.57 -11.01
N LYS A 136 -1.29 2.45 -12.00
CA LYS A 136 -2.21 2.65 -13.12
C LYS A 136 -1.67 1.99 -14.39
N SER A 137 -1.86 0.68 -14.51
CA SER A 137 -1.52 -0.04 -15.74
C SER A 137 -2.69 -0.91 -16.21
N ASN A 138 -2.78 -1.13 -17.52
CA ASN A 138 -3.66 -2.11 -18.12
C ASN A 138 -2.83 -3.01 -19.06
N PRO A 139 -2.63 -4.30 -18.75
CA PRO A 139 -3.14 -5.02 -17.58
C PRO A 139 -2.53 -4.53 -16.25
N ILE A 140 -3.22 -4.79 -15.14
CA ILE A 140 -2.72 -4.48 -13.79
C ILE A 140 -1.47 -5.33 -13.53
N MET A 141 -0.46 -4.72 -12.92
CA MET A 141 0.77 -5.39 -12.50
C MET A 141 1.08 -5.15 -11.03
N LYS A 142 2.01 -5.95 -10.49
CA LYS A 142 2.49 -5.81 -9.12
C LYS A 142 3.17 -4.47 -8.90
N THR A 143 2.90 -3.84 -7.77
CA THR A 143 3.47 -2.54 -7.36
C THR A 143 4.99 -2.57 -7.38
N THR A 144 5.61 -3.63 -6.85
CA THR A 144 7.07 -3.79 -6.87
C THR A 144 7.64 -3.81 -8.28
N LEU A 145 6.96 -4.45 -9.24
CA LEU A 145 7.41 -4.48 -10.63
C LEU A 145 7.31 -3.09 -11.27
N ALA A 146 6.20 -2.39 -11.08
CA ALA A 146 6.02 -1.03 -11.58
C ALA A 146 7.11 -0.09 -11.05
N LEU A 147 7.35 -0.10 -9.74
CA LEU A 147 8.41 0.70 -9.10
C LEU A 147 9.81 0.34 -9.60
N THR A 148 10.06 -0.94 -9.91
CA THR A 148 11.36 -1.38 -10.45
C THR A 148 11.58 -0.87 -11.88
N LEU A 149 10.56 -0.94 -12.73
CA LEU A 149 10.61 -0.41 -14.09
C LEU A 149 10.80 1.12 -14.08
N GLU A 150 10.13 1.82 -13.18
CA GLU A 150 10.31 3.25 -12.98
C GLU A 150 11.70 3.60 -12.43
N ALA A 151 12.25 2.81 -11.51
CA ALA A 151 13.62 3.02 -11.00
C ALA A 151 14.65 2.90 -12.13
N ILE A 152 14.48 1.93 -13.04
CA ILE A 152 15.31 1.80 -14.24
C ILE A 152 15.16 3.02 -15.15
N TRP A 153 13.92 3.49 -15.34
CA TRP A 153 13.65 4.69 -16.13
C TRP A 153 14.32 5.93 -15.53
N VAL A 154 14.17 6.15 -14.22
CA VAL A 154 14.79 7.28 -13.49
C VAL A 154 16.30 7.24 -13.63
N ALA A 155 16.94 6.10 -13.35
CA ALA A 155 18.39 5.97 -13.48
C ALA A 155 18.85 6.18 -14.93
N GLY A 156 18.14 5.61 -15.91
CA GLY A 156 18.47 5.74 -17.33
C GLY A 156 18.34 7.17 -17.84
N MET A 157 17.29 7.88 -17.44
CA MET A 157 17.07 9.28 -17.81
C MET A 157 18.13 10.19 -17.19
N ALA A 158 18.42 10.02 -15.90
CA ALA A 158 19.48 10.79 -15.23
C ALA A 158 20.83 10.58 -15.91
N LEU A 159 21.19 9.33 -16.26
CA LEU A 159 22.43 9.04 -16.97
C LEU A 159 22.47 9.66 -18.37
N ARG A 160 21.35 9.64 -19.09
CA ARG A 160 21.28 10.24 -20.43
C ARG A 160 21.48 11.75 -20.35
N ASP A 161 20.74 12.42 -19.46
CA ASP A 161 20.80 13.87 -19.31
C ASP A 161 22.19 14.32 -18.80
N LEU A 162 22.85 13.52 -17.96
CA LEU A 162 24.23 13.78 -17.53
C LEU A 162 25.25 13.65 -18.65
N LYS A 163 25.09 12.67 -19.56
CA LYS A 163 25.99 12.53 -20.72
C LYS A 163 25.90 13.71 -21.68
N GLU A 164 24.76 14.42 -21.74
CA GLU A 164 24.64 15.64 -22.54
C GLU A 164 25.40 16.82 -21.93
N ILE A 165 25.65 16.80 -20.62
CA ILE A 165 26.28 17.90 -19.87
C ILE A 165 27.77 17.64 -19.60
N LYS A 166 28.15 16.37 -19.40
CA LYS A 166 29.48 15.95 -18.96
C LYS A 166 29.95 14.71 -19.74
N ASP A 167 30.84 14.92 -20.70
CA ASP A 167 31.42 13.85 -21.55
C ASP A 167 32.26 12.83 -20.75
N ASP A 168 32.88 13.24 -19.63
CA ASP A 168 33.75 12.40 -18.80
C ASP A 168 33.01 11.69 -17.64
N PHE A 169 31.66 11.71 -17.63
CA PHE A 169 30.89 10.95 -16.65
C PHE A 169 31.04 9.44 -16.91
N GLN A 170 31.87 8.77 -16.10
CA GLN A 170 32.22 7.36 -16.28
C GLN A 170 32.07 6.57 -14.96
N PRO A 171 31.65 5.30 -15.05
CA PRO A 171 31.68 4.41 -13.89
C PRO A 171 33.14 4.16 -13.45
N VAL A 172 33.35 4.07 -12.14
CA VAL A 172 34.65 3.78 -11.54
C VAL A 172 34.55 2.50 -10.72
N ALA A 173 35.59 1.68 -10.73
CA ALA A 173 35.68 0.53 -9.83
C ALA A 173 35.86 1.02 -8.38
N ILE A 174 35.03 0.52 -7.47
CA ILE A 174 35.02 0.92 -6.06
C ILE A 174 35.21 -0.33 -5.21
N LEU A 175 36.11 -0.29 -4.25
CA LEU A 175 36.34 -1.36 -3.28
C LEU A 175 35.83 -0.95 -1.90
N CYS A 176 34.96 -1.77 -1.31
CA CYS A 176 34.40 -1.50 0.01
C CYS A 176 35.46 -1.37 1.11
N ASP A 177 36.53 -2.16 1.05
CA ASP A 177 37.60 -2.19 2.06
C ASP A 177 38.61 -1.04 1.92
N ALA A 178 38.64 -0.38 0.76
CA ALA A 178 39.59 0.69 0.46
C ALA A 178 39.08 2.08 0.87
N LYS A 179 37.86 2.19 1.40
CA LYS A 179 37.15 3.46 1.64
C LYS A 179 37.02 4.32 0.38
N ASP A 180 36.94 3.66 -0.77
CA ASP A 180 36.72 4.32 -2.06
C ASP A 180 35.33 4.98 -2.08
N SER A 181 35.20 6.08 -2.82
CA SER A 181 33.90 6.70 -3.08
C SER A 181 33.78 7.10 -4.55
N TRP A 182 32.55 7.08 -5.06
CA TRP A 182 32.28 7.55 -6.41
C TRP A 182 32.22 9.08 -6.41
N ILE A 183 33.26 9.72 -6.93
CA ILE A 183 33.38 11.19 -6.96
C ILE A 183 32.20 11.84 -7.70
N ASP A 184 31.68 11.18 -8.73
CA ASP A 184 30.53 11.65 -9.51
C ASP A 184 29.16 11.24 -8.91
N GLY A 185 29.15 10.48 -7.81
CA GLY A 185 27.94 10.06 -7.11
C GLY A 185 27.03 11.23 -6.69
N PRO A 186 27.55 12.33 -6.10
CA PRO A 186 26.74 13.52 -5.80
C PRO A 186 26.10 14.16 -7.04
N ILE A 187 26.81 14.15 -8.19
CA ILE A 187 26.30 14.67 -9.46
C ILE A 187 25.15 13.80 -9.95
N MET A 188 25.31 12.47 -9.90
CA MET A 188 24.25 11.50 -10.21
C MET A 188 23.01 11.69 -9.33
N ASN A 189 23.21 11.83 -8.01
CA ASN A 189 22.11 12.03 -7.08
C ASN A 189 21.36 13.34 -7.33
N ASN A 190 22.07 14.41 -7.69
CA ASN A 190 21.44 15.68 -8.08
C ASN A 190 20.63 15.53 -9.37
N ALA A 191 21.17 14.84 -10.38
CA ALA A 191 20.45 14.59 -11.63
C ALA A 191 19.17 13.79 -11.38
N ILE A 192 19.22 12.73 -10.57
CA ILE A 192 18.04 11.95 -10.18
C ILE A 192 16.98 12.86 -9.51
N ARG A 193 17.38 13.69 -8.53
CA ARG A 193 16.44 14.57 -7.81
C ARG A 193 15.78 15.62 -8.71
N GLN A 194 16.48 16.07 -9.76
CA GLN A 194 15.98 17.05 -10.70
C GLN A 194 15.08 16.46 -11.80
N LEU A 195 14.94 15.13 -11.86
CA LEU A 195 14.06 14.50 -12.84
C LEU A 195 12.59 14.73 -12.51
N HIS A 196 11.82 15.04 -13.56
CA HIS A 196 10.36 15.07 -13.53
C HIS A 196 9.81 14.09 -14.57
N GLY A 197 9.32 12.95 -14.10
CA GLY A 197 8.60 11.98 -14.94
C GLY A 197 7.11 12.26 -14.88
N ARG A 198 6.44 12.40 -16.03
CA ARG A 198 4.98 12.52 -16.09
C ARG A 198 4.34 11.22 -16.54
N ASN A 199 3.12 10.95 -16.07
CA ASN A 199 2.30 9.81 -16.47
C ASN A 199 3.05 8.47 -16.39
N GLN A 200 3.84 8.27 -15.34
CA GLN A 200 4.50 6.98 -15.11
C GLN A 200 3.52 5.98 -14.49
N LEU A 201 3.95 4.73 -14.33
CA LEU A 201 3.13 3.61 -13.88
C LEU A 201 2.45 3.85 -12.53
N THR A 202 3.07 4.65 -11.65
CA THR A 202 2.57 4.98 -10.31
C THR A 202 2.24 6.46 -10.15
N GLY A 203 2.00 7.16 -11.27
CA GLY A 203 1.73 8.59 -11.32
C GLY A 203 2.97 9.39 -11.73
N ASP A 204 2.99 10.67 -11.40
CA ASP A 204 4.15 11.49 -11.68
C ASP A 204 5.32 11.11 -10.74
N ILE A 205 6.55 11.26 -11.23
CA ILE A 205 7.79 11.03 -10.51
C ILE A 205 8.44 12.38 -10.27
N GLN A 206 8.58 12.73 -9.00
CA GLN A 206 9.32 13.89 -8.53
C GLN A 206 9.91 13.54 -7.16
N PHE A 207 11.06 14.11 -6.85
CA PHE A 207 11.75 13.91 -5.57
C PHE A 207 11.94 15.23 -4.84
N ASP A 208 11.93 15.17 -3.51
CA ASP A 208 12.26 16.29 -2.65
C ASP A 208 13.79 16.46 -2.48
N GLU A 209 14.20 17.43 -1.67
CA GLU A 209 15.61 17.69 -1.37
C GLU A 209 16.32 16.51 -0.66
N ARG A 210 15.56 15.65 0.03
CA ARG A 210 16.06 14.43 0.70
C ARG A 210 16.12 13.22 -0.21
N GLY A 211 15.53 13.31 -1.41
CA GLY A 211 15.39 12.18 -2.33
C GLY A 211 14.16 11.32 -2.05
N GLU A 212 13.24 11.78 -1.21
CA GLU A 212 11.95 11.15 -0.99
C GLU A 212 11.02 11.47 -2.16
N ARG A 213 10.15 10.53 -2.55
CA ARG A 213 9.22 10.76 -3.64
C ARG A 213 8.07 11.66 -3.17
N GLU A 214 7.83 12.73 -3.91
CA GLU A 214 6.76 13.69 -3.63
C GLU A 214 5.49 13.37 -4.42
N ASN A 215 4.36 13.89 -3.93
CA ASN A 215 3.07 13.87 -4.62
C ASN A 215 2.63 12.46 -5.06
N ILE A 216 2.94 11.44 -4.26
CA ILE A 216 2.46 10.08 -4.51
C ILE A 216 0.95 10.06 -4.29
N ILE A 217 0.22 9.58 -5.28
CA ILE A 217 -1.24 9.50 -5.26
C ILE A 217 -1.67 8.04 -5.19
N TYR A 218 -2.42 7.72 -4.15
CA TYR A 218 -3.11 6.44 -4.02
C TYR A 218 -4.58 6.60 -4.42
N TYR A 219 -5.09 5.63 -5.17
CA TYR A 219 -6.47 5.56 -5.62
C TYR A 219 -7.25 4.65 -4.68
N GLY A 220 -8.32 5.17 -4.08
CA GLY A 220 -9.29 4.34 -3.40
C GLY A 220 -9.96 3.41 -4.41
N ILE A 221 -10.04 2.13 -4.09
CA ILE A 221 -10.71 1.12 -4.91
C ILE A 221 -11.76 0.39 -4.09
N GLY A 222 -12.87 0.07 -4.73
CA GLY A 222 -13.95 -0.71 -4.16
C GLY A 222 -14.31 -1.86 -5.08
N ARG A 223 -14.70 -2.99 -4.49
CA ARG A 223 -15.22 -4.13 -5.24
C ARG A 223 -16.71 -3.95 -5.51
N ILE A 224 -17.09 -3.69 -6.76
CA ILE A 224 -18.47 -3.50 -7.21
C ILE A 224 -18.75 -4.50 -8.33
N ASN A 225 -19.89 -5.22 -8.27
CA ASN A 225 -20.30 -6.19 -9.29
C ASN A 225 -19.21 -7.20 -9.67
N SER A 226 -18.47 -7.69 -8.67
CA SER A 226 -17.35 -8.62 -8.85
C SER A 226 -16.15 -8.06 -9.63
N GLN A 227 -16.00 -6.73 -9.70
CA GLN A 227 -14.81 -6.07 -10.25
C GLN A 227 -14.26 -5.01 -9.30
N PHE A 228 -12.95 -4.79 -9.33
CA PHE A 228 -12.37 -3.64 -8.64
C PHE A 228 -12.50 -2.40 -9.52
N VAL A 229 -13.13 -1.36 -8.97
CA VAL A 229 -13.30 -0.07 -9.62
C VAL A 229 -12.73 1.01 -8.73
N GLN A 230 -12.20 2.08 -9.33
CA GLN A 230 -11.78 3.26 -8.59
C GLN A 230 -13.01 3.94 -7.98
N GLU A 231 -12.94 4.25 -6.69
CA GLU A 231 -13.97 5.04 -6.03
C GLU A 231 -13.85 6.49 -6.49
N GLN A 232 -14.96 7.11 -6.91
CA GLN A 232 -14.99 8.50 -7.39
C GLN A 232 -14.67 9.53 -6.28
N THR A 233 -14.60 9.09 -5.03
CA THR A 233 -14.41 9.91 -3.84
C THR A 233 -13.02 9.71 -3.24
N GLY A 234 -12.03 10.41 -3.81
CA GLY A 234 -10.78 10.74 -3.10
C GLY A 234 -9.49 10.28 -3.78
N PHE A 235 -8.63 11.25 -4.10
CA PHE A 235 -7.20 11.03 -4.28
C PHE A 235 -6.55 11.20 -2.91
N TYR A 236 -5.71 10.25 -2.49
CA TYR A 236 -5.08 10.29 -1.17
C TYR A 236 -3.59 10.57 -1.31
N TYR A 237 -3.09 11.60 -0.63
CA TYR A 237 -1.69 12.04 -0.71
C TYR A 237 -0.83 11.39 0.38
N ILE A 238 0.41 10.99 0.03
CA ILE A 238 1.41 10.56 1.03
C ILE A 238 2.76 11.24 0.77
N GLN A 239 3.40 11.67 1.85
CA GLN A 239 4.85 11.80 2.01
C GLN A 239 5.40 10.45 2.50
N MET A 240 6.16 9.73 1.66
CA MET A 240 6.85 8.50 2.10
C MET A 240 8.32 8.82 2.37
N ILE A 241 8.76 8.51 3.59
CA ILE A 241 10.18 8.39 3.94
C ILE A 241 10.60 6.98 3.48
N PHE A 242 11.54 6.90 2.52
CA PHE A 242 12.15 5.64 2.07
C PHE A 242 13.36 5.28 2.93
#